data_AF-A0A822DNS0-F1
#
_entry.id   AF-A0A822DNS0-F1
#
_cell.length_a   1.000
_cell.length_b   1.000
_cell.length_c   1.000
_cell.angle_alpha   90.00
_cell.angle_beta   90.00
_cell.angle_gamma   90.00
#
_symmetry.space_group_name_H-M   'P 1'
#
loop_
_entity.id
_entity.type
_entity.pdbx_description
1 polymer ?
#
loop_
_entity_poly.entity_id
_entity_poly.type
_entity_poly.pdbx_seq_one_letter_code
_entity_poly.pdbx_strand_id
1 'polypeptide(L)'
;MNISTTIIPEKRCSSIKELFGDHVQMLPRWHRAKYYHIPCQKDSNLACFYDNDYFMCLWDIDRHANCFNFDYRPVDNCFGYNYCEKDAQCYLDNITCPTSFSCACKECYFGTR
;
A
#
# COMPACT_ATOMS: atom_id res chain seq x y z
N MET A 1 27.59 -5.65 -4.98
CA MET A 1 26.56 -6.09 -4.01
C MET A 1 25.55 -6.93 -4.76
N ASN A 2 25.42 -8.22 -4.47
CA ASN A 2 24.31 -9.02 -4.96
C ASN A 2 23.18 -8.91 -3.94
N ILE A 3 22.14 -8.15 -4.26
CA ILE A 3 20.92 -8.08 -3.45
C ILE A 3 20.02 -9.21 -3.93
N SER A 4 20.03 -10.31 -3.20
CA SER A 4 19.09 -11.43 -3.35
C SER A 4 17.99 -11.24 -2.30
N THR A 5 16.76 -11.01 -2.74
CA THR A 5 15.59 -10.95 -1.84
C THR A 5 14.51 -11.90 -2.33
N THR A 6 13.86 -12.58 -1.39
CA THR A 6 12.74 -13.48 -1.66
C THR A 6 11.46 -12.77 -1.22
N ILE A 7 10.49 -12.67 -2.13
CA ILE A 7 9.15 -12.15 -1.83
C ILE A 7 8.42 -13.22 -1.04
N ILE A 8 8.23 -12.98 0.27
CA ILE A 8 7.49 -13.88 1.17
C ILE A 8 6.33 -13.11 1.82
N PRO A 9 5.15 -13.74 2.01
CA PRO A 9 3.96 -13.09 2.55
C PRO A 9 4.17 -12.44 3.92
N GLU A 10 5.04 -13.01 4.75
CA GLU A 10 5.34 -12.54 6.11
C GLU A 10 6.07 -11.19 6.12
N LYS A 11 6.65 -10.78 4.99
CA LYS A 11 7.29 -9.46 4.82
C LYS A 11 6.33 -8.39 4.30
N ARG A 12 5.05 -8.70 4.12
CA ARG A 12 4.05 -7.72 3.69
C ARG A 12 3.89 -6.64 4.76
N CYS A 13 3.87 -5.38 4.34
CA CYS A 13 3.60 -4.26 5.24
C CYS A 13 2.18 -4.37 5.81
N SER A 14 2.05 -4.25 7.13
CA SER A 14 0.74 -4.24 7.79
C SER A 14 -0.02 -2.95 7.52
N SER A 15 -1.34 -2.98 7.61
CA SER A 15 -2.14 -1.76 7.61
C SER A 15 -2.12 -1.08 9.00
N ILE A 16 -2.36 0.23 9.03
CA ILE A 16 -2.54 0.96 10.31
C ILE A 16 -3.67 0.37 11.18
N LYS A 17 -4.71 -0.18 10.55
CA LYS A 17 -5.83 -0.82 11.24
C LYS A 17 -5.38 -2.09 11.96
N GLU A 18 -4.53 -2.90 11.33
CA GLU A 18 -4.00 -4.12 11.95
C GLU A 18 -3.11 -3.80 13.16
N LEU A 19 -2.37 -2.69 13.11
CA LEU A 19 -1.43 -2.32 14.19
C LEU A 19 -2.10 -1.65 15.39
N PHE A 20 -3.18 -0.90 15.18
CA PHE A 20 -3.77 -0.06 16.22
C PHE A 20 -5.28 -0.25 16.44
N GLY A 21 -5.93 -1.05 15.59
CA GLY A 21 -7.38 -1.16 15.55
C GLY A 21 -8.08 0.09 14.97
N ASP A 22 -9.41 0.08 15.04
CA ASP A 22 -10.24 1.13 14.44
C ASP A 22 -10.06 2.50 15.11
N HIS A 23 -9.74 2.54 16.41
CA HIS A 23 -9.67 3.79 17.17
C HIS A 23 -8.64 4.77 16.61
N VAL A 24 -7.41 4.30 16.30
CA VAL A 24 -6.37 5.18 15.75
C VAL A 24 -6.64 5.49 14.28
N GLN A 25 -7.18 4.53 13.52
CA GLN A 25 -7.52 4.75 12.11
C GLN A 25 -8.55 5.88 11.93
N MET A 26 -9.53 5.98 12.83
CA MET A 26 -10.57 7.01 12.78
C MET A 26 -10.09 8.42 13.16
N LEU A 27 -8.87 8.56 13.69
CA LEU A 27 -8.31 9.87 14.01
C LEU A 27 -7.94 10.64 12.73
N PRO A 28 -7.97 11.98 12.77
CA PRO A 28 -7.39 12.80 11.72
C PRO A 28 -5.92 12.45 11.47
N ARG A 29 -5.48 12.50 10.21
CA ARG A 29 -4.13 12.06 9.79
C ARG A 29 -2.98 12.62 10.65
N TRP A 30 -3.04 13.90 10.98
CA TRP A 30 -2.02 14.56 11.80
C TRP A 30 -2.01 14.10 13.26
N HIS A 31 -3.13 13.56 13.77
CA HIS A 31 -3.14 12.84 15.05
C HIS A 31 -2.52 11.47 14.91
N ARG A 32 -2.83 10.73 13.84
CA ARG A 32 -2.29 9.38 13.61
C ARG A 32 -0.76 9.37 13.57
N ALA A 33 -0.16 10.35 12.91
CA ALA A 33 1.29 10.51 12.81
C ALA A 33 2.02 10.51 14.16
N LYS A 34 1.35 11.00 15.23
CA LYS A 34 1.92 10.99 16.59
C LYS A 34 2.12 9.57 17.13
N TYR A 35 1.41 8.57 16.61
CA TYR A 35 1.46 7.18 17.08
C TYR A 35 2.39 6.31 16.24
N TYR A 36 2.91 6.78 15.10
CA TYR A 36 3.64 5.95 14.14
C TYR A 36 4.92 5.34 14.69
N HIS A 37 5.52 5.93 15.71
CA HIS A 37 6.70 5.38 16.39
C HIS A 37 6.38 4.17 17.27
N ILE A 38 5.13 4.00 17.73
CA ILE A 38 4.77 3.00 18.75
C ILE A 38 4.97 1.56 18.26
N PRO A 39 4.53 1.17 17.03
CA PRO A 39 4.71 -0.19 16.57
C PRO A 39 6.19 -0.59 16.44
N CYS A 40 7.12 0.33 16.10
CA CYS A 40 8.57 0.02 16.07
C CYS A 40 9.11 -0.44 17.41
N GLN A 41 8.60 0.22 18.46
CA GLN A 41 9.08 -0.01 19.80
C GLN A 41 8.56 -1.35 20.32
N LYS A 42 7.38 -1.77 19.87
CA LYS A 42 6.72 -3.00 20.32
C LYS A 42 7.10 -4.24 19.52
N ASP A 43 7.29 -4.11 18.21
CA ASP A 43 7.61 -5.23 17.32
C ASP A 43 8.87 -4.92 16.50
N SER A 44 9.98 -5.54 16.86
CA SER A 44 11.25 -5.40 16.14
C SER A 44 11.27 -6.11 14.78
N ASN A 45 10.30 -6.97 14.50
CA ASN A 45 10.21 -7.70 13.23
C ASN A 45 9.33 -6.96 12.21
N LEU A 46 8.59 -5.95 12.64
CA LEU A 46 7.78 -5.13 11.76
C LEU A 46 8.70 -4.32 10.84
N ALA A 47 8.72 -4.65 9.55
CA ALA A 47 9.56 -3.99 8.57
C ALA A 47 8.94 -2.69 8.03
N CYS A 48 7.61 -2.63 7.96
CA CYS A 48 6.87 -1.52 7.37
C CYS A 48 5.38 -1.58 7.69
N PHE A 49 4.70 -0.45 7.55
CA PHE A 49 3.25 -0.38 7.55
C PHE A 49 2.75 0.74 6.66
N TYR A 50 1.49 0.65 6.21
CA TYR A 50 0.85 1.70 5.44
C TYR A 50 -0.37 2.27 6.17
N ASP A 51 -0.50 3.59 6.11
CA ASP A 51 -1.69 4.32 6.50
C ASP A 51 -2.56 4.50 5.25
N ASN A 52 -3.72 3.82 5.26
CA ASN A 52 -4.65 3.57 4.14
C ASN A 52 -4.98 4.76 3.24
N ASP A 53 -4.67 5.98 3.66
CA ASP A 53 -4.96 7.17 2.91
C ASP A 53 -3.78 7.63 2.05
N TYR A 54 -2.53 7.63 2.55
CA TYR A 54 -1.44 8.38 1.87
C TYR A 54 0.00 8.04 2.27
N PHE A 55 0.28 7.22 3.30
CA PHE A 55 1.66 7.08 3.80
C PHE A 55 2.10 5.63 3.87
N MET A 56 3.33 5.38 3.41
CA MET A 56 4.08 4.18 3.72
C MET A 56 5.15 4.56 4.74
N CYS A 57 5.24 3.80 5.81
CA CYS A 57 6.20 4.01 6.88
C CYS A 57 7.17 2.83 6.95
N LEU A 58 8.45 3.15 6.91
CA LEU A 58 9.57 2.23 7.09
C LEU A 58 10.27 2.58 8.40
N TRP A 59 10.98 1.61 8.96
CA TRP A 59 11.78 1.84 10.15
C TRP A 59 13.26 1.93 9.78
N ASP A 60 13.97 2.89 10.37
CA ASP A 60 15.43 2.92 10.31
C ASP A 60 16.05 2.04 11.40
N ILE A 61 17.38 1.92 11.38
CA ILE A 61 18.15 1.17 12.39
C ILE A 61 17.94 1.71 13.82
N ASP A 62 17.59 2.99 13.94
CA ASP A 62 17.37 3.70 15.19
C ASP A 62 15.90 3.63 15.63
N ARG A 63 15.07 2.86 14.93
CA ARG A 63 13.64 2.64 15.19
C ARG A 63 12.78 3.90 15.06
N HIS A 64 13.21 4.86 14.25
CA HIS A 64 12.35 5.96 13.85
C HIS A 64 11.44 5.52 12.70
N ALA A 65 10.17 5.88 12.79
CA ALA A 65 9.24 5.74 11.68
C ALA A 65 9.55 6.83 10.64
N ASN A 66 10.05 6.42 9.48
CA ASN A 66 10.23 7.29 8.33
C ASN A 66 9.10 7.05 7.34
N CYS A 67 8.22 8.04 7.20
CA CYS A 67 7.01 7.93 6.41
C CYS A 67 7.10 8.84 5.19
N PHE A 68 6.77 8.30 4.02
CA PHE A 68 6.72 9.02 2.76
C PHE A 68 5.36 8.86 2.11
N ASN A 69 4.98 9.87 1.32
CA ASN A 69 3.73 9.81 0.55
C ASN A 69 3.75 8.57 -0.33
N PHE A 70 2.76 7.72 -0.13
CA PHE A 70 2.49 6.50 -0.84
C PHE A 70 1.02 6.54 -1.24
N ASP A 71 0.77 7.00 -2.45
CA ASP A 71 -0.57 7.11 -3.02
C ASP A 71 -1.05 5.70 -3.38
N TYR A 72 -1.40 4.91 -2.35
CA TYR A 72 -2.06 3.61 -2.52
C TYR A 72 -3.50 3.89 -2.93
N ARG A 73 -3.70 4.31 -4.18
CA ARG A 73 -5.03 4.38 -4.79
C ARG A 73 -5.27 3.05 -5.50
N PRO A 74 -5.97 2.08 -4.89
CA PRO A 74 -6.40 0.88 -5.60
C PRO A 74 -7.54 1.15 -6.60
N VAL A 75 -8.04 2.39 -6.67
CA VAL A 75 -9.14 2.75 -7.57
C VAL A 75 -8.61 3.44 -8.81
N ASP A 76 -7.73 2.76 -9.53
CA ASP A 76 -7.46 3.09 -10.92
C ASP A 76 -8.61 2.50 -11.74
N ASN A 77 -9.79 3.13 -11.71
CA ASN A 77 -10.86 2.79 -12.67
C ASN A 77 -10.53 3.27 -14.09
N CYS A 78 -9.25 3.50 -14.38
CA CYS A 78 -8.72 4.06 -15.61
C CYS A 78 -9.54 5.28 -16.09
N PHE A 79 -9.75 6.24 -15.17
CA PHE A 79 -10.56 7.45 -15.38
C PHE A 79 -12.01 7.19 -15.86
N GLY A 80 -12.56 6.02 -15.54
CA GLY A 80 -13.89 5.59 -15.97
C GLY A 80 -13.94 4.99 -17.38
N TYR A 81 -12.78 4.78 -18.04
CA TYR A 81 -12.73 4.07 -19.30
C TYR A 81 -12.74 2.55 -19.06
N ASN A 82 -13.67 1.85 -19.72
CA ASN A 82 -13.77 0.37 -19.70
C ASN A 82 -12.71 -0.27 -20.61
N TYR A 83 -11.43 -0.11 -20.27
CA TYR A 83 -10.35 -0.83 -20.97
C TYR A 83 -10.34 -2.32 -20.63
N CYS A 84 -10.75 -2.65 -19.40
CA CYS A 84 -10.82 -4.01 -18.90
C CYS A 84 -12.23 -4.56 -19.04
N GLU A 85 -12.36 -5.75 -19.62
CA GLU A 85 -13.63 -6.44 -19.80
C GLU A 85 -14.04 -7.21 -18.55
N LYS A 86 -15.30 -7.66 -18.49
CA LYS A 86 -15.80 -8.57 -17.44
C LYS A 86 -15.55 -8.08 -16.01
N ASP A 87 -15.65 -6.76 -15.81
CA ASP A 87 -15.43 -6.10 -14.53
C ASP A 87 -14.05 -6.39 -13.90
N ALA A 88 -13.04 -6.63 -14.73
CA ALA A 88 -11.66 -6.77 -14.28
C ALA A 88 -11.13 -5.45 -13.72
N GLN A 89 -10.23 -5.54 -12.74
CA GLN A 89 -9.65 -4.37 -12.10
C GLN A 89 -8.61 -3.74 -13.03
N CYS A 90 -8.79 -2.46 -13.34
CA CYS A 90 -7.84 -1.71 -14.17
C CYS A 90 -6.74 -1.11 -13.29
N TYR A 91 -5.54 -1.00 -13.86
CA TYR A 91 -4.37 -0.36 -13.26
C TYR A 91 -3.65 0.46 -14.31
N LEU A 92 -3.22 1.66 -13.94
CA LEU A 92 -2.44 2.54 -14.79
C LEU A 92 -0.98 2.52 -14.36
N ASP A 93 -0.07 2.77 -15.30
CA ASP A 93 1.34 2.98 -14.99
C ASP A 93 1.61 4.33 -14.29
N ASN A 94 0.83 5.36 -14.61
CA ASN A 94 0.94 6.69 -14.02
C ASN A 94 -0.43 7.39 -13.93
N ILE A 95 -0.78 7.89 -12.74
CA ILE A 95 -2.07 8.54 -12.47
C ILE A 95 -2.17 9.95 -13.08
N THR A 96 -1.06 10.62 -13.37
CA THR A 96 -1.04 11.99 -13.94
C THR A 96 -0.90 11.99 -15.46
N CYS A 97 -0.12 11.05 -16.02
CA CYS A 97 0.10 10.93 -17.46
C CYS A 97 0.29 9.44 -17.83
N PRO A 98 -0.81 8.67 -17.95
CA PRO A 98 -0.74 7.24 -18.22
C PRO A 98 -0.23 6.96 -19.63
N THR A 99 0.70 6.03 -19.77
CA THR A 99 1.20 5.56 -21.08
C THR A 99 0.81 4.11 -21.38
N SER A 100 0.43 3.36 -20.36
CA SER A 100 0.01 1.97 -20.45
C SER A 100 -0.99 1.61 -19.36
N PHE A 101 -1.72 0.51 -19.56
CA PHE A 101 -2.67 -0.02 -18.60
C PHE A 101 -2.51 -1.54 -18.48
N SER A 102 -2.97 -2.09 -17.36
CA SER A 102 -3.06 -3.54 -17.15
C SER A 102 -4.39 -3.90 -16.48
N CYS A 103 -4.86 -5.12 -16.73
CA CYS A 103 -6.10 -5.64 -16.20
C CYS A 103 -5.83 -6.85 -15.30
N ALA A 104 -6.24 -6.78 -14.03
CA ALA A 104 -6.31 -7.98 -13.19
C ALA A 104 -7.70 -8.61 -13.36
N CYS A 105 -7.73 -9.71 -14.11
CA CYS A 105 -8.93 -10.50 -14.32
C CYS A 105 -9.46 -11.09 -13.01
N LYS A 106 -10.79 -11.14 -12.89
CA LYS A 106 -11.45 -11.95 -11.87
C LYS A 106 -11.20 -13.44 -12.12
N GLU A 107 -11.44 -14.26 -11.10
CA GLU A 107 -11.37 -15.71 -11.23
C GLU A 107 -12.19 -16.20 -12.43
N CYS A 108 -11.67 -17.22 -13.13
CA CYS A 108 -12.24 -17.82 -14.34
C CYS A 108 -12.17 -16.96 -15.62
N TYR A 109 -11.47 -15.84 -15.62
CA TYR A 109 -11.22 -15.02 -16.82
C TYR A 109 -9.72 -14.90 -17.11
N PHE A 110 -9.36 -14.81 -18.40
CA PHE A 110 -8.00 -14.58 -18.87
C PHE A 110 -8.03 -13.82 -20.20
N GLY A 111 -7.01 -13.02 -20.46
CA GLY A 111 -6.94 -12.20 -21.67
C GLY A 111 -6.01 -11.00 -21.48
N THR A 112 -5.91 -10.18 -22.52
CA THR A 112 -5.15 -8.92 -22.49
C THR A 112 -6.01 -7.70 -22.15
N ARG A 113 -7.33 -7.90 -22.00
CA ARG A 113 -8.34 -6.90 -21.65
C ARG A 113 -9.41 -7.58 -20.80
#